data_AF-A0A2N2KT19-F1
#
_entry.id   AF-A0A2N2KT19-F1
#
_cell.length_a   1.000
_cell.length_b   1.000
_cell.length_c   1.000
_cell.angle_alpha   90.00
_cell.angle_beta   90.00
_cell.angle_gamma   90.00
#
_symmetry.space_group_name_H-M   'P 1'
#
loop_
_entity.id
_entity.type
_entity.pdbx_description
1 polymer ?
#
loop_
_entity_poly.entity_id
_entity_poly.type
_entity_poly.pdbx_seq_one_letter_code
_entity_poly.pdbx_strand_id
1 'polypeptide(L)'
;MGTQQILLIVLSVIIVGVAIAVGISMFNSQSYNSNKTAIASDAQSFATQAVQYYKTPESQGGAGGKAANMTQTKVSAFLSFDPTTFKTSNENGGYTITATDSVHVEITGVGTAKKSNKNPQVITTVALPEGTVTAAASDVAAP
;
A
#
# COMPACT_ATOMS: atom_id res chain seq x y z
N MET A 1 56.06 6.83 18.35
CA MET A 1 54.97 7.83 18.19
C MET A 1 54.14 7.59 16.93
N GLY A 2 54.73 7.29 15.77
CA GLY A 2 53.95 7.05 14.54
C GLY A 2 53.00 5.83 14.58
N THR A 3 53.42 4.71 15.16
CA THR A 3 52.62 3.47 15.16
C THR A 3 51.34 3.55 15.99
N GLN A 4 51.37 4.21 17.16
CA GLN A 4 50.18 4.38 18.01
C GLN A 4 49.18 5.35 17.38
N GLN A 5 49.64 6.44 16.77
CA GLN A 5 48.75 7.39 16.10
C GLN A 5 48.12 6.78 14.84
N ILE A 6 48.88 6.00 14.07
CA ILE A 6 48.34 5.26 12.92
C ILE A 6 47.24 4.28 13.37
N LEU A 7 47.44 3.57 14.49
CA LEU A 7 46.44 2.66 15.06
C LEU A 7 45.13 3.37 15.42
N LEU A 8 45.19 4.58 16.00
CA LEU A 8 44.00 5.34 16.37
C LEU A 8 43.23 5.85 15.14
N ILE A 9 43.95 6.22 14.07
CA ILE A 9 43.32 6.63 12.81
C ILE A 9 42.58 5.45 12.18
N VAL A 10 43.23 4.28 12.10
CA VAL A 10 42.62 3.07 11.54
C VAL A 10 41.36 2.68 12.32
N LEU A 11 41.42 2.70 13.65
CA LEU A 11 40.27 2.41 14.49
C LEU A 11 39.10 3.38 14.24
N SER A 12 39.39 4.67 14.11
CA SER A 12 38.37 5.70 13.84
C SER A 12 37.67 5.47 12.50
N VAL A 13 38.42 5.13 11.44
CA VAL A 13 37.85 4.87 10.11
C VAL A 13 36.98 3.62 10.11
N ILE A 14 37.37 2.56 10.83
CA ILE A 14 36.55 1.34 10.96
C ILE A 14 35.21 1.66 11.61
N ILE A 15 35.21 2.45 12.69
CA ILE A 15 33.98 2.82 13.40
C ILE A 15 33.05 3.63 12.49
N VAL A 16 33.59 4.62 11.76
CA VAL A 16 32.80 5.44 10.81
C VAL A 16 32.23 4.56 9.69
N GLY A 17 33.00 3.60 9.16
CA GLY A 17 32.54 2.68 8.13
C GLY A 17 31.34 1.85 8.56
N VAL A 18 31.38 1.28 9.77
CA VAL A 18 30.25 0.51 10.34
C VAL A 18 29.04 1.40 10.61
N ALA A 19 29.27 2.61 11.17
CA ALA A 19 28.19 3.55 11.46
C ALA A 19 27.41 3.96 10.21
N ILE A 20 28.10 4.22 9.09
CA ILE A 20 27.47 4.53 7.80
C ILE A 20 26.64 3.35 7.31
N ALA A 21 27.18 2.13 7.35
CA ALA A 21 26.46 0.94 6.90
C ALA A 21 25.17 0.69 7.71
N VAL A 22 25.24 0.84 9.04
CA VAL A 22 24.07 0.73 9.93
C VAL A 22 23.07 1.86 9.67
N GLY A 23 23.54 3.10 9.51
CA GLY A 23 22.71 4.25 9.21
C GLY A 23 21.91 4.08 7.91
N ILE A 24 22.56 3.60 6.84
CA ILE A 24 21.90 3.28 5.57
C ILE A 24 20.86 2.17 5.74
N SER A 25 21.19 1.11 6.48
CA SER A 25 20.24 0.00 6.75
C SER A 25 19.00 0.48 7.51
N MET A 26 19.19 1.37 8.50
CA MET A 26 18.10 1.95 9.28
C MET A 26 17.24 2.88 8.43
N PHE A 27 17.86 3.72 7.60
CA PHE A 27 17.15 4.60 6.66
C PHE A 27 16.29 3.80 5.67
N ASN A 28 16.84 2.74 5.07
CA ASN A 28 16.09 1.88 4.15
C ASN A 28 14.91 1.18 4.84
N SER A 29 15.11 0.73 6.09
CA SER A 29 14.04 0.11 6.88
C SER A 29 12.93 1.11 7.24
N GLN A 30 13.29 2.35 7.56
CA GLN A 30 12.34 3.41 7.85
C GLN A 30 11.52 3.78 6.61
N SER A 31 12.18 3.93 5.45
CA SER A 31 11.51 4.20 4.17
C SER A 31 10.52 3.08 3.80
N TYR A 32 10.89 1.81 4.02
CA TYR A 32 9.98 0.67 3.82
C TYR A 32 8.76 0.73 4.74
N ASN A 33 8.97 0.93 6.04
CA ASN A 33 7.87 0.98 7.02
C ASN A 33 6.94 2.18 6.82
N SER A 34 7.51 3.32 6.42
CA SER A 34 6.74 4.52 6.08
C SER A 34 5.84 4.25 4.87
N ASN A 35 6.40 3.68 3.81
CA ASN A 35 5.64 3.33 2.61
C ASN A 35 4.56 2.28 2.91
N LYS A 36 4.87 1.25 3.71
CA LYS A 36 3.91 0.23 4.16
C LYS A 36 2.72 0.84 4.92
N THR A 37 2.99 1.81 5.81
CA THR A 37 1.94 2.52 6.54
C THR A 37 1.12 3.43 5.61
N ALA A 38 1.78 4.11 4.67
CA ALA A 38 1.13 4.98 3.70
C ALA A 38 0.16 4.18 2.80
N ILE A 39 0.59 3.05 2.24
CA ILE A 39 -0.29 2.21 1.42
C ILE A 39 -1.45 1.61 2.21
N ALA A 40 -1.26 1.32 3.50
CA ALA A 40 -2.33 0.84 4.37
C ALA A 40 -3.38 1.93 4.62
N SER A 41 -2.93 3.17 4.83
CA SER A 41 -3.81 4.34 4.96
C SER A 41 -4.60 4.61 3.68
N ASP A 42 -3.93 4.56 2.53
CA ASP A 42 -4.57 4.74 1.22
C ASP A 42 -5.59 3.63 0.94
N ALA A 43 -5.23 2.36 1.19
CA ALA A 43 -6.14 1.23 1.04
C ALA A 43 -7.38 1.34 1.94
N GLN A 44 -7.21 1.85 3.17
CA GLN A 44 -8.33 2.13 4.07
C GLN A 44 -9.22 3.28 3.55
N SER A 45 -8.63 4.31 2.96
CA SER A 45 -9.38 5.40 2.32
C SER A 45 -10.21 4.87 1.15
N PHE A 46 -9.62 4.07 0.26
CA PHE A 46 -10.36 3.46 -0.86
C PHE A 46 -11.46 2.51 -0.39
N ALA A 47 -11.22 1.72 0.66
CA ALA A 47 -12.26 0.88 1.25
C ALA A 47 -13.43 1.69 1.82
N THR A 48 -13.13 2.80 2.50
CA THR A 48 -14.17 3.71 3.01
C THR A 48 -14.98 4.32 1.88
N GLN A 49 -14.32 4.74 0.79
CA GLN A 49 -14.99 5.24 -0.41
C GLN A 49 -15.83 4.16 -1.11
N ALA A 50 -15.39 2.90 -1.12
CA ALA A 50 -16.18 1.78 -1.64
C ALA A 50 -17.44 1.51 -0.80
N VAL A 51 -17.35 1.60 0.54
CA VAL A 51 -18.52 1.53 1.42
C VAL A 51 -19.45 2.74 1.22
N GLN A 52 -18.88 3.94 1.01
CA GLN A 52 -19.65 5.14 0.72
C GLN A 52 -20.39 5.01 -0.62
N TYR A 53 -19.75 4.45 -1.65
CA TYR A 53 -20.38 4.15 -2.93
C TYR A 53 -21.60 3.24 -2.73
N TYR A 54 -21.46 2.20 -1.91
CA TYR A 54 -22.57 1.29 -1.62
C TYR A 54 -23.77 1.99 -0.96
N LYS A 55 -23.51 2.88 0.02
CA LYS A 55 -24.54 3.61 0.76
C LYS A 55 -25.16 4.79 -0.01
N THR A 56 -24.48 5.29 -1.03
CA THR A 56 -24.94 6.46 -1.80
C THR A 56 -26.10 6.05 -2.72
N PRO A 57 -27.21 6.82 -2.79
CA PRO A 57 -28.35 6.49 -3.65
C PRO A 57 -27.97 6.46 -5.15
N GLU A 58 -28.68 5.64 -5.93
CA GLU A 58 -28.49 5.55 -7.40
C GLU A 58 -28.64 6.93 -8.08
N SER A 59 -29.56 7.77 -7.59
CA SER A 59 -29.79 9.12 -8.11
C SER A 59 -28.61 10.08 -7.97
N GLN A 60 -27.64 9.74 -7.10
CA GLN A 60 -26.39 10.49 -6.90
C GLN A 60 -25.18 9.75 -7.47
N GLY A 61 -25.41 8.72 -8.30
CA GLY A 61 -24.36 7.92 -8.92
C GLY A 61 -23.78 6.82 -8.03
N GLY A 62 -24.40 6.48 -6.90
CA GLY A 62 -24.00 5.38 -6.02
C GLY A 62 -24.67 4.03 -6.32
N ALA A 63 -24.42 3.01 -5.49
CA ALA A 63 -25.02 1.68 -5.67
C ALA A 63 -26.46 1.57 -5.12
N GLY A 64 -26.88 2.51 -4.27
CA GLY A 64 -28.22 2.55 -3.65
C GLY A 64 -28.53 1.37 -2.75
N GLY A 65 -27.51 0.78 -2.11
CA GLY A 65 -27.65 -0.44 -1.31
C GLY A 65 -27.95 -1.69 -2.13
N LYS A 66 -27.78 -1.65 -3.46
CA LYS A 66 -27.99 -2.81 -4.33
C LYS A 66 -26.65 -3.45 -4.69
N ALA A 67 -26.49 -4.70 -4.27
CA ALA A 67 -25.38 -5.58 -4.65
C ALA A 67 -25.17 -5.66 -6.18
N ALA A 68 -26.25 -5.58 -6.98
CA ALA A 68 -26.18 -5.59 -8.44
C ALA A 68 -25.43 -4.40 -9.05
N ASN A 69 -25.29 -3.28 -8.33
CA ASN A 69 -24.54 -2.11 -8.78
C ASN A 69 -23.08 -2.08 -8.29
N MET A 70 -22.70 -3.03 -7.43
CA MET A 70 -21.32 -3.25 -7.02
C MET A 70 -20.58 -4.05 -8.09
N THR A 71 -20.45 -3.50 -9.30
CA THR A 71 -19.62 -4.09 -10.35
C THR A 71 -18.27 -3.40 -10.39
N GLN A 72 -17.23 -4.14 -10.78
CA GLN A 72 -15.84 -3.66 -10.83
C GLN A 72 -15.72 -2.35 -11.61
N THR A 73 -16.41 -2.21 -12.75
CA THR A 73 -16.44 -0.99 -13.58
C THR A 73 -17.09 0.21 -12.90
N LYS A 74 -18.19 0.00 -12.17
CA LYS A 74 -18.91 1.09 -11.50
C LYS A 74 -18.15 1.56 -10.26
N VAL A 75 -17.60 0.62 -9.50
CA VAL A 75 -16.76 0.90 -8.33
C VAL A 75 -15.47 1.60 -8.75
N SER A 76 -14.81 1.13 -9.82
CA SER A 76 -13.61 1.78 -10.35
C SER A 76 -13.90 3.19 -10.85
N ALA A 77 -15.02 3.41 -11.53
CA ALA A 77 -15.41 4.75 -11.99
C ALA A 77 -15.66 5.72 -10.82
N PHE A 78 -16.29 5.26 -9.73
CA PHE A 78 -16.51 6.10 -8.55
C PHE A 78 -15.22 6.41 -7.79
N LEU A 79 -14.33 5.42 -7.65
CA LEU A 79 -13.02 5.57 -7.01
C LEU A 79 -12.00 6.33 -7.87
N SER A 80 -12.36 6.74 -9.10
CA SER A 80 -11.46 7.37 -10.07
C SER A 80 -10.27 6.49 -10.47
N PHE A 81 -10.49 5.18 -10.53
CA PHE A 81 -9.54 4.21 -11.09
C PHE A 81 -9.72 4.16 -12.60
N ASP A 82 -8.68 3.74 -13.31
CA ASP A 82 -8.78 3.50 -14.75
C ASP A 82 -9.89 2.45 -15.01
N PRO A 83 -10.94 2.79 -15.79
CA PRO A 83 -12.10 1.93 -15.99
C PRO A 83 -11.82 0.70 -16.87
N THR A 84 -10.66 0.65 -17.52
CA THR A 84 -10.24 -0.45 -18.41
C THR A 84 -9.25 -1.39 -17.75
N THR A 85 -8.34 -0.85 -16.94
CA THR A 85 -7.30 -1.64 -16.26
C THR A 85 -7.63 -1.91 -14.80
N PHE A 86 -8.60 -1.19 -14.23
CA PHE A 86 -8.97 -1.20 -12.81
C PHE A 86 -7.80 -0.89 -11.88
N LYS A 87 -6.89 -0.03 -12.36
CA LYS A 87 -5.69 0.38 -11.64
C LYS A 87 -5.68 1.87 -11.38
N THR A 88 -5.03 2.26 -10.30
CA THR A 88 -4.56 3.62 -10.07
C THR A 88 -3.17 3.56 -9.43
N SER A 89 -2.41 4.64 -9.51
CA SER A 89 -1.10 4.73 -8.89
C SER A 89 -0.93 6.10 -8.26
N ASN A 90 -0.33 6.13 -7.08
CA ASN A 90 0.10 7.36 -6.43
C ASN A 90 1.59 7.28 -6.07
N GLU A 91 2.07 8.28 -5.34
CA GLU A 91 3.47 8.36 -4.87
C GLU A 91 3.85 7.20 -3.93
N ASN A 92 2.86 6.59 -3.27
CA ASN A 92 3.06 5.50 -2.32
C ASN A 92 3.06 4.11 -2.99
N GLY A 93 2.28 3.90 -4.05
CA GLY A 93 2.05 2.57 -4.62
C GLY A 93 1.08 2.51 -5.78
N GLY A 94 0.97 1.31 -6.37
CA GLY A 94 -0.09 0.96 -7.33
C GLY A 94 -1.23 0.25 -6.63
N TYR A 95 -2.47 0.61 -6.94
CA TYR A 95 -3.69 -0.01 -6.42
C TYR A 95 -4.47 -0.62 -7.56
N THR A 96 -4.99 -1.83 -7.33
CA THR A 96 -5.75 -2.59 -8.32
C THR A 96 -6.99 -3.18 -7.68
N ILE A 97 -8.11 -3.21 -8.39
CA ILE A 97 -9.32 -3.91 -7.93
C ILE A 97 -9.29 -5.29 -8.57
N THR A 98 -9.18 -6.36 -7.78
CA THR A 98 -9.02 -7.74 -8.27
C THR A 98 -10.31 -8.53 -8.32
N ALA A 99 -11.25 -8.27 -7.41
CA ALA A 99 -12.54 -8.95 -7.37
C ALA A 99 -13.66 -8.00 -6.97
N THR A 100 -14.81 -8.14 -7.63
CA THR A 100 -16.08 -7.52 -7.25
C THR A 100 -17.19 -8.53 -7.51
N ASP A 101 -17.26 -9.59 -6.71
CA ASP A 101 -18.49 -10.34 -6.57
C ASP A 101 -19.47 -9.43 -5.80
N SER A 102 -20.76 -9.42 -6.15
CA SER A 102 -21.74 -8.41 -5.72
C SER A 102 -21.85 -8.11 -4.20
N VAL A 103 -21.12 -8.86 -3.38
CA VAL A 103 -21.07 -8.86 -1.92
C VAL A 103 -19.65 -8.52 -1.39
N HIS A 104 -18.57 -8.66 -2.18
CA HIS A 104 -17.21 -8.36 -1.76
C HIS A 104 -16.45 -7.49 -2.79
N VAL A 105 -15.72 -6.47 -2.31
CA VAL A 105 -14.79 -5.69 -3.14
C VAL A 105 -13.38 -5.92 -2.63
N GLU A 106 -12.49 -6.43 -3.47
CA GLU A 106 -11.08 -6.61 -3.13
C GLU A 106 -10.21 -5.54 -3.80
N ILE A 107 -9.54 -4.74 -2.98
CA ILE A 107 -8.61 -3.69 -3.41
C ILE A 107 -7.20 -4.12 -2.97
N THR A 108 -6.34 -4.38 -3.94
CA THR A 108 -4.94 -4.73 -3.73
C THR A 108 -4.05 -3.51 -3.95
N GLY A 109 -3.43 -2.99 -2.91
CA GLY A 109 -2.37 -1.98 -2.97
C GLY A 109 -0.97 -2.62 -2.89
N VAL A 110 -0.05 -2.18 -3.76
CA VAL A 110 1.36 -2.60 -3.80
C VAL A 110 2.22 -1.36 -3.70
N GLY A 111 3.01 -1.26 -2.62
CA GLY A 111 3.92 -0.14 -2.38
C GLY A 111 5.13 -0.13 -3.30
N THR A 112 5.73 1.05 -3.45
CA THR A 112 6.93 1.26 -4.29
C THR A 112 8.24 0.97 -3.56
N ALA A 113 8.24 0.94 -2.22
CA ALA A 113 9.45 0.72 -1.43
C ALA A 113 9.87 -0.75 -1.41
N LYS A 114 11.12 -1.03 -1.76
CA LYS A 114 11.67 -2.40 -1.83
C LYS A 114 12.38 -2.77 -0.53
N LYS A 115 12.08 -3.96 0.00
CA LYS A 115 12.93 -4.65 0.98
C LYS A 115 13.24 -6.04 0.45
N SER A 116 14.52 -6.27 0.11
CA SER A 116 14.97 -7.58 -0.40
C SER A 116 14.15 -8.09 -1.60
N ASN A 117 13.97 -7.26 -2.62
CA ASN A 117 13.16 -7.54 -3.83
C ASN A 117 11.65 -7.80 -3.61
N LYS A 118 11.14 -7.50 -2.41
CA LYS A 118 9.70 -7.55 -2.12
C LYS A 118 9.16 -6.14 -1.88
N ASN A 119 7.97 -5.91 -2.40
CA ASN A 119 7.19 -4.71 -2.17
C ASN A 119 6.13 -5.02 -1.09
N PRO A 120 5.85 -4.08 -0.17
CA PRO A 120 4.76 -4.27 0.78
C PRO A 120 3.44 -4.27 0.01
N GLN A 121 2.57 -5.22 0.32
CA GLN A 121 1.24 -5.36 -0.26
C GLN A 121 0.18 -5.23 0.83
N VAL A 122 -0.93 -4.57 0.53
CA VAL A 122 -2.12 -4.55 1.38
C VAL A 122 -3.30 -4.98 0.52
N ILE A 123 -3.92 -6.10 0.88
CA ILE A 123 -5.16 -6.55 0.27
C ILE A 123 -6.27 -6.16 1.22
N THR A 124 -7.14 -5.27 0.77
CA THR A 124 -8.30 -4.83 1.53
C THR A 124 -9.56 -5.41 0.90
N THR A 125 -10.22 -6.29 1.65
CA THR A 125 -11.50 -6.89 1.28
C THR A 125 -12.62 -6.18 2.04
N VAL A 126 -13.55 -5.60 1.30
CA VAL A 126 -14.77 -4.96 1.81
C VAL A 126 -15.93 -5.92 1.60
N ALA A 127 -16.49 -6.47 2.69
CA ALA A 127 -17.70 -7.29 2.64
C ALA A 127 -18.96 -6.46 2.93
N LEU A 128 -19.99 -6.63 2.10
CA LEU A 128 -21.29 -5.95 2.15
C LEU A 128 -22.38 -7.01 2.42
N PRO A 129 -23.54 -6.68 3.04
CA PRO A 129 -24.03 -5.35 3.44
C PRO A 129 -23.51 -4.87 4.80
N GLU A 130 -22.74 -5.67 5.54
CA GLU A 130 -22.23 -5.33 6.87
C GLU A 130 -21.22 -4.18 6.85
N GLY A 131 -20.59 -3.92 5.69
CA GLY A 131 -19.57 -2.88 5.55
C GLY A 131 -18.28 -3.22 6.29
N THR A 132 -18.03 -4.51 6.52
CA THR A 132 -16.84 -4.98 7.20
C THR A 132 -15.64 -4.84 6.26
N VAL A 133 -14.73 -3.94 6.62
CA VAL A 133 -13.46 -3.75 5.93
C VAL A 133 -12.43 -4.61 6.64
N THR A 134 -11.92 -5.63 5.94
CA THR A 134 -10.83 -6.47 6.40
C THR A 134 -9.59 -6.17 5.57
N ALA A 135 -8.51 -5.74 6.22
CA ALA A 135 -7.24 -5.46 5.55
C ALA A 135 -6.21 -6.51 5.97
N ALA A 136 -5.67 -7.24 5.00
CA ALA A 136 -4.58 -8.18 5.16
C ALA A 136 -3.31 -7.58 4.55
N ALA A 137 -2.33 -7.27 5.40
CA ALA A 137 -1.01 -6.85 4.93
C ALA A 137 -0.15 -8.09 4.61
N SER A 138 0.43 -8.13 3.41
CA SER A 138 1.31 -9.19 2.91
C SER A 138 2.56 -8.57 2.26
N ASP A 139 3.57 -9.37 1.90
CA ASP A 139 4.73 -8.92 1.15
C ASP A 139 4.79 -9.71 -0.18
N VAL A 140 4.76 -9.03 -1.33
CA VAL A 140 4.74 -9.67 -2.66
C VAL A 140 6.04 -9.40 -3.42
N ALA A 141 6.43 -10.32 -4.30
CA ALA A 141 7.56 -10.12 -5.20
C ALA A 141 7.33 -8.86 -6.05
N ALA A 142 8.36 -8.02 -6.19
CA ALA A 142 8.25 -6.80 -6.99
C ALA A 142 7.80 -7.14 -8.43
N PRO A 143 6.83 -6.41 -9.01
CA PRO A 143 6.48 -6.53 -10.41
C PRO A 143 7.65 -6.13 -11.34
#